data_AF-A0A537RDK7-F1
#
_entry.id   AF-A0A537RDK7-F1
#
_cell.length_a   1.000
_cell.length_b   1.000
_cell.length_c   1.000
_cell.angle_alpha   90.00
_cell.angle_beta   90.00
_cell.angle_gamma   90.00
#
_symmetry.space_group_name_H-M   'P 1'
#
loop_
_entity.id
_entity.type
_entity.pdbx_description
1 polymer ?
#
loop_
_entity_poly.entity_id
_entity_poly.type
_entity_poly.pdbx_seq_one_letter_code
_entity_poly.pdbx_strand_id
1 'polypeptide(L)'
;MYHHVKKLMYTVRVDEPDPSFGNMLLEQFGGANGELAAAMQYSIQGLNCEDPARKDLLMDIGTEELSHLEVVGTLARLHLAPMKFKREAALADPLIAIAGGGGVNLFNSMGNPWTADYLKITGELDVDL
;
A
#
# COMPACT_ATOMS: atom_id res chain seq x y z
N MET A 1 9.33 1.38 -18.47
CA MET A 1 8.56 0.14 -18.71
C MET A 1 8.59 -0.66 -17.43
N TYR A 2 7.47 -1.22 -16.98
CA TYR A 2 7.43 -2.06 -15.76
C TYR A 2 7.40 -3.54 -16.14
N HIS A 3 8.05 -4.36 -15.33
CA HIS A 3 7.98 -5.82 -15.41
C HIS A 3 7.52 -6.36 -14.06
N HIS A 4 6.48 -7.20 -14.06
CA HIS A 4 6.05 -7.90 -12.85
C HIS A 4 6.74 -9.26 -12.76
N VAL A 5 7.39 -9.52 -11.63
CA VAL A 5 7.97 -10.82 -11.30
C VAL A 5 7.09 -11.45 -10.22
N LYS A 6 6.55 -12.65 -10.48
CA LYS A 6 5.62 -13.35 -9.56
C LYS A 6 6.20 -13.63 -8.17
N LYS A 7 7.53 -13.59 -8.03
CA LYS A 7 8.21 -13.82 -6.76
C LYS A 7 8.14 -12.53 -5.95
N LEU A 8 7.50 -12.58 -4.80
CA LEU A 8 7.51 -11.49 -3.84
C LEU A 8 8.95 -11.12 -3.45
N MET A 9 9.19 -9.83 -3.25
CA MET A 9 10.48 -9.32 -2.78
C MET A 9 10.91 -9.95 -1.46
N TYR A 10 9.94 -10.20 -0.56
CA TYR A 10 10.13 -10.98 0.64
C TYR A 10 9.02 -12.02 0.82
N THR A 11 9.36 -13.16 1.40
CA THR A 11 8.39 -14.25 1.62
C THR A 11 7.41 -13.88 2.71
N VAL A 12 6.13 -13.89 2.37
CA VAL A 12 5.03 -13.68 3.31
C VAL A 12 4.52 -15.03 3.83
N ARG A 13 4.46 -15.19 5.16
CA ARG A 13 3.86 -16.33 5.84
C ARG A 13 2.97 -15.85 6.98
N VAL A 14 1.73 -16.32 7.02
CA VAL A 14 0.78 -16.11 8.12
C VAL A 14 0.35 -17.49 8.61
N ASP A 15 0.60 -17.79 9.89
CA ASP A 15 0.20 -19.07 10.48
C ASP A 15 -1.29 -19.07 10.80
N GLU A 16 -1.74 -18.07 11.58
CA GLU A 16 -3.15 -17.89 11.93
C GLU A 16 -3.63 -16.50 11.49
N PRO A 17 -4.74 -16.40 10.73
CA PRO A 17 -5.32 -15.11 10.39
C PRO A 17 -5.82 -14.34 11.61
N ASP A 18 -5.45 -13.06 11.67
CA ASP A 18 -5.90 -12.08 12.66
C ASP A 18 -6.50 -10.87 11.94
N PRO A 19 -7.84 -10.74 11.84
CA PRO A 19 -8.48 -9.63 11.18
C PRO A 19 -8.19 -8.25 11.80
N SER A 20 -7.91 -8.18 13.11
CA SER A 20 -7.58 -6.90 13.75
C SER A 20 -6.22 -6.40 13.27
N PHE A 21 -5.24 -7.29 13.22
CA PHE A 21 -3.93 -6.95 12.64
C PHE A 21 -4.03 -6.69 11.14
N GLY A 22 -4.86 -7.46 10.42
CA GLY A 22 -5.19 -7.22 9.02
C GLY A 22 -5.71 -5.80 8.76
N ASN A 23 -6.58 -5.28 9.64
CA ASN A 23 -7.05 -3.89 9.54
C ASN A 23 -5.92 -2.89 9.81
N MET A 24 -5.04 -3.14 10.79
CA MET A 24 -3.88 -2.26 11.04
C MET A 24 -2.94 -2.21 9.83
N LEU A 25 -2.73 -3.33 9.13
CA LEU A 25 -1.92 -3.38 7.91
C LEU A 25 -2.50 -2.53 6.77
N LEU A 26 -3.80 -2.21 6.79
CA LEU A 26 -4.38 -1.28 5.83
C LEU A 26 -3.85 0.15 6.00
N GLU A 27 -3.36 0.52 7.19
CA GLU A 27 -2.64 1.79 7.37
C GLU A 27 -1.34 1.81 6.57
N GLN A 28 -0.58 0.71 6.56
CA GLN A 28 0.63 0.62 5.72
C GLN A 28 0.33 0.37 4.25
N PHE A 29 -0.83 -0.18 3.90
CA PHE A 29 -1.20 -0.29 2.49
C PHE A 29 -1.69 1.05 1.91
N GLY A 30 -2.71 1.66 2.53
CA GLY A 30 -3.48 2.78 1.99
C GLY A 30 -3.58 4.01 2.91
N GLY A 31 -2.80 4.06 3.99
CA GLY A 31 -2.69 5.25 4.84
C GLY A 31 -1.79 6.34 4.24
N ALA A 32 -1.76 7.49 4.92
CA ALA A 32 -1.03 8.67 4.44
C ALA A 32 0.49 8.46 4.34
N ASN A 33 1.04 7.61 5.21
CA ASN A 33 2.45 7.24 5.24
C ASN A 33 2.66 5.78 4.80
N GLY A 34 1.69 5.19 4.09
CA GLY A 34 1.76 3.81 3.62
C GLY A 34 2.53 3.67 2.30
N GLU A 35 2.75 2.42 1.89
CA GLU A 35 3.56 2.07 0.72
C GLU A 35 2.98 2.64 -0.58
N LEU A 36 1.65 2.76 -0.68
CA LEU A 36 1.02 3.35 -1.87
C LEU A 36 1.37 4.84 -1.99
N ALA A 37 1.41 5.56 -0.86
CA ALA A 37 1.80 6.97 -0.85
C ALA A 37 3.28 7.12 -1.23
N ALA A 38 4.16 6.31 -0.63
CA ALA A 38 5.59 6.31 -0.93
C ALA A 38 5.88 5.99 -2.41
N ALA A 39 5.30 4.91 -2.94
CA ALA A 39 5.47 4.50 -4.34
C ALA A 39 5.06 5.60 -5.32
N MET A 40 3.91 6.25 -5.08
CA MET A 40 3.43 7.32 -5.94
C MET A 40 4.27 8.59 -5.78
N GLN A 41 4.64 8.96 -4.54
CA GLN A 41 5.41 10.17 -4.26
C GLN A 41 6.77 10.11 -4.94
N TYR A 42 7.59 9.08 -4.69
CA TYR A 42 8.93 8.99 -5.26
C TYR A 42 8.91 8.85 -6.78
N SER A 43 7.95 8.11 -7.34
CA SER A 43 7.80 8.00 -8.80
C SER A 43 7.53 9.36 -9.44
N ILE A 44 6.64 10.18 -8.88
CA ILE A 44 6.29 11.48 -9.46
C ILE A 44 7.40 12.52 -9.20
N GLN A 45 8.02 12.51 -8.01
CA GLN A 45 9.20 13.33 -7.73
C GLN A 45 10.34 13.01 -8.72
N GLY A 46 10.60 11.74 -9.00
CA GLY A 46 11.59 11.31 -9.99
C GLY A 46 11.27 11.77 -11.41
N LEU A 47 9.99 11.78 -11.81
CA LEU A 47 9.57 12.31 -13.11
C LEU A 47 9.82 13.82 -13.24
N ASN A 48 9.68 14.58 -12.15
CA ASN A 48 9.91 16.02 -12.10
C ASN A 48 11.37 16.40 -11.84
N CYS A 49 12.25 15.44 -11.55
CA CYS A 49 13.64 15.68 -11.22
C CYS A 49 14.49 15.90 -12.49
N GLU A 50 15.19 17.04 -12.55
CA GLU A 50 16.10 17.37 -13.65
C GLU A 50 17.49 16.73 -13.50
N ASP A 51 17.95 16.51 -12.27
CA ASP A 51 19.23 15.84 -12.00
C ASP A 51 19.13 14.35 -12.33
N PRO A 52 19.91 13.84 -13.31
CA PRO A 52 19.76 12.46 -13.76
C PRO A 52 20.02 11.41 -12.68
N ALA A 53 20.97 11.65 -11.77
CA ALA A 53 21.35 10.67 -10.75
C ALA A 53 20.29 10.59 -9.64
N ARG A 54 19.74 11.73 -9.22
CA ARG A 54 18.65 11.79 -8.24
C ARG A 54 17.34 11.26 -8.81
N LYS A 55 17.07 11.54 -10.07
CA LYS A 55 15.95 10.94 -10.79
C LYS A 55 16.01 9.41 -10.76
N ASP A 56 17.18 8.85 -11.08
CA ASP A 56 17.39 7.40 -11.08
C ASP A 56 17.12 6.81 -9.68
N LEU A 57 17.70 7.40 -8.65
CA LEU A 57 17.46 7.01 -7.25
C LEU A 57 15.97 7.04 -6.87
N LEU A 58 15.25 8.11 -7.20
CA LEU A 58 13.82 8.25 -6.87
C LEU A 58 12.96 7.22 -7.63
N MET A 59 13.29 6.94 -8.89
CA MET A 59 12.60 5.93 -9.69
C MET A 59 12.89 4.51 -9.19
N ASP A 60 14.12 4.24 -8.73
CA ASP A 60 14.51 2.98 -8.11
C ASP A 60 13.70 2.75 -6.82
N ILE A 61 13.70 3.72 -5.91
CA ILE A 61 12.94 3.65 -4.65
C ILE A 61 11.44 3.51 -4.94
N GLY A 62 10.87 4.37 -5.79
CA GLY A 62 9.44 4.29 -6.14
C GLY A 62 9.03 2.92 -6.72
N THR A 63 9.96 2.26 -7.43
CA THR A 63 9.75 0.89 -7.94
C THR A 63 9.88 -0.16 -6.83
N GLU A 64 10.80 0.00 -5.89
CA GLU A 64 10.91 -0.85 -4.70
C GLU A 64 9.65 -0.76 -3.82
N GLU A 65 9.09 0.44 -3.62
CA GLU A 65 7.87 0.63 -2.83
C GLU A 65 6.64 -0.07 -3.41
N LEU A 66 6.58 -0.28 -4.74
CA LEU A 66 5.54 -1.14 -5.33
C LEU A 66 5.69 -2.61 -4.90
N SER A 67 6.92 -3.05 -4.63
CA SER A 67 7.18 -4.38 -4.08
C SER A 67 6.83 -4.47 -2.59
N HIS A 68 7.08 -3.41 -1.82
CA HIS A 68 6.59 -3.30 -0.44
C HIS A 68 5.07 -3.34 -0.38
N LEU A 69 4.40 -2.58 -1.25
CA LEU A 69 2.95 -2.57 -1.38
C LEU A 69 2.39 -3.96 -1.66
N GLU A 70 3.03 -4.74 -2.55
CA GLU A 70 2.63 -6.13 -2.84
C GLU A 70 2.81 -7.05 -1.61
N VAL A 71 3.92 -6.89 -0.87
CA VAL A 71 4.19 -7.65 0.36
C VAL A 71 3.16 -7.32 1.46
N VAL A 72 2.94 -6.05 1.76
CA VAL A 72 1.96 -5.58 2.76
C VAL A 72 0.54 -5.96 2.34
N GLY A 73 0.20 -5.80 1.06
CA GLY A 73 -1.10 -6.19 0.54
C GLY A 73 -1.36 -7.69 0.65
N THR A 74 -0.34 -8.52 0.40
CA THR A 74 -0.42 -9.97 0.58
C THR A 74 -0.61 -10.34 2.05
N LEU A 75 0.14 -9.72 2.97
CA LEU A 75 -0.01 -9.90 4.41
C LEU A 75 -1.44 -9.56 4.86
N ALA A 76 -1.90 -8.35 4.55
CA ALA A 76 -3.24 -7.89 4.90
C ALA A 76 -4.32 -8.83 4.35
N ARG A 77 -4.19 -9.26 3.08
CA ARG A 77 -5.12 -10.19 2.45
C ARG A 77 -5.21 -11.54 3.18
N LEU A 78 -4.10 -12.08 3.65
CA LEU A 78 -4.09 -13.35 4.38
C LEU A 78 -4.77 -13.21 5.75
N HIS A 79 -4.51 -12.12 6.47
CA HIS A 79 -5.17 -11.82 7.75
C HIS A 79 -6.68 -11.56 7.61
N LEU A 80 -7.10 -10.86 6.56
CA LEU A 80 -8.49 -10.47 6.33
C LEU A 80 -9.34 -11.55 5.63
N ALA A 81 -8.71 -12.59 5.08
CA ALA A 81 -9.39 -13.66 4.34
C ALA A 81 -10.65 -14.23 5.00
N PRO A 82 -10.67 -14.50 6.32
CA PRO A 82 -11.84 -15.09 6.98
C PRO A 82 -13.06 -14.15 7.00
N MET A 83 -12.86 -12.84 6.86
CA MET A 83 -13.94 -11.84 6.91
C MET A 83 -14.89 -11.96 5.71
N LYS A 84 -14.41 -12.46 4.57
CA LYS A 84 -15.19 -12.58 3.33
C LYS A 84 -16.41 -13.51 3.44
N PHE A 85 -16.31 -14.55 4.28
CA PHE A 85 -17.27 -15.67 4.24
C PHE A 85 -18.24 -15.72 5.43
N LYS A 86 -18.08 -14.83 6.42
CA LYS A 86 -18.89 -14.82 7.63
C LYS A 86 -19.92 -13.69 7.56
N ARG A 87 -21.21 -14.03 7.72
CA ARG A 87 -22.29 -13.05 7.73
C ARG A 87 -22.11 -12.04 8.88
N GLU A 88 -21.67 -12.51 10.03
CA GLU A 88 -21.43 -11.68 11.22
C GLU A 88 -20.32 -10.65 10.96
N ALA A 89 -19.26 -11.05 10.25
CA ALA A 89 -18.19 -10.14 9.85
C ALA A 89 -18.71 -9.06 8.89
N ALA A 90 -19.57 -9.43 7.93
CA ALA A 90 -20.20 -8.48 7.02
C ALA A 90 -21.14 -7.48 7.72
N LEU A 91 -21.74 -7.87 8.84
CA LEU A 91 -22.55 -6.97 9.67
C LEU A 91 -21.70 -6.05 10.54
N ALA A 92 -20.56 -6.54 11.04
CA ALA A 92 -19.67 -5.76 11.90
C ALA A 92 -18.83 -4.75 11.11
N ASP A 93 -18.28 -5.17 9.97
CA ASP A 93 -17.45 -4.33 9.10
C ASP A 93 -17.73 -4.63 7.62
N PRO A 94 -18.77 -4.00 7.04
CA PRO A 94 -19.08 -4.17 5.62
C PRO A 94 -18.02 -3.57 4.70
N LEU A 95 -17.22 -2.60 5.18
CA LEU A 95 -16.19 -1.96 4.37
C LEU A 95 -15.07 -2.97 4.04
N ILE A 96 -14.62 -3.74 5.03
CA ILE A 96 -13.60 -4.78 4.81
C ILE A 96 -14.23 -6.05 4.22
N ALA A 97 -15.32 -6.55 4.79
CA ALA A 97 -15.87 -7.86 4.43
C ALA A 97 -16.56 -7.87 3.05
N ILE A 98 -17.28 -6.79 2.71
CA ILE A 98 -18.04 -6.68 1.46
C ILE A 98 -17.27 -5.85 0.45
N ALA A 99 -17.02 -4.56 0.74
CA ALA A 99 -16.41 -3.65 -0.23
C ALA A 99 -14.94 -3.99 -0.53
N GLY A 100 -14.17 -4.41 0.47
CA GLY A 100 -12.81 -4.93 0.33
C GLY A 100 -12.75 -6.43 0.05
N GLY A 101 -13.89 -7.14 0.05
CA GLY A 101 -13.95 -8.58 -0.22
C GLY A 101 -13.11 -9.46 0.71
N GLY A 102 -12.88 -9.04 1.96
CA GLY A 102 -11.98 -9.69 2.92
C GLY A 102 -10.50 -9.55 2.54
N GLY A 103 -10.12 -8.43 1.97
CA GLY A 103 -8.76 -8.11 1.55
C GLY A 103 -8.47 -6.62 1.57
N VAL A 104 -7.48 -6.21 0.78
CA VAL A 104 -7.11 -4.80 0.66
C VAL A 104 -8.03 -4.03 -0.27
N ASN A 105 -8.15 -2.74 -0.02
CA ASN A 105 -8.81 -1.76 -0.88
C ASN A 105 -8.14 -0.39 -0.62
N LEU A 106 -8.54 0.66 -1.32
CA LEU A 106 -7.93 1.99 -1.22
C LEU A 106 -8.47 2.80 -0.04
N PHE A 107 -8.34 2.25 1.16
CA PHE A 107 -8.62 2.94 2.42
C PHE A 107 -7.63 2.53 3.52
N ASN A 108 -7.49 3.38 4.52
CA ASN A 108 -6.61 3.16 5.66
C ASN A 108 -7.31 2.37 6.80
N SER A 109 -6.66 2.16 7.95
CA SER A 109 -7.22 1.32 9.04
C SER A 109 -8.46 1.92 9.73
N MET A 110 -8.79 3.17 9.41
CA MET A 110 -9.98 3.88 9.88
C MET A 110 -11.07 3.99 8.81
N GLY A 111 -10.86 3.38 7.64
CA GLY A 111 -11.80 3.40 6.52
C GLY A 111 -11.79 4.71 5.72
N ASN A 112 -10.82 5.60 5.95
CA ASN A 112 -10.68 6.81 5.14
C ASN A 112 -10.12 6.43 3.76
N PRO A 113 -10.73 6.88 2.66
CA PRO A 113 -10.22 6.62 1.32
C PRO A 113 -8.82 7.21 1.15
N TRP A 114 -7.94 6.47 0.46
CA TRP A 114 -6.65 7.00 0.03
C TRP A 114 -6.88 8.21 -0.89
N THR A 115 -6.14 9.29 -0.67
CA THR A 115 -6.24 10.53 -1.44
C THR A 115 -4.87 11.01 -1.89
N ALA A 116 -4.83 11.65 -3.07
CA ALA A 116 -3.62 12.30 -3.56
C ALA A 116 -3.13 13.43 -2.64
N ASP A 117 -3.97 13.94 -1.72
CA ASP A 117 -3.57 14.97 -0.74
C ASP A 117 -2.44 14.50 0.21
N TYR A 118 -2.25 13.19 0.32
CA TYR A 118 -1.14 12.59 1.07
C TYR A 118 0.21 12.90 0.44
N LEU A 119 0.28 13.07 -0.88
CA LEU A 119 1.54 13.22 -1.60
C LEU A 119 2.12 14.62 -1.43
N LYS A 120 3.43 14.69 -1.17
CA LYS A 120 4.21 15.93 -1.12
C LYS A 120 5.17 15.95 -2.30
N ILE A 121 4.76 16.66 -3.36
CA ILE A 121 5.49 16.78 -4.62
C ILE A 121 5.52 18.26 -4.95
N THR A 122 6.63 18.92 -4.61
CA THR A 122 6.75 20.38 -4.79
C THR A 122 7.59 20.73 -6.03
N GLY A 123 8.41 19.78 -6.51
CA GLY A 123 9.38 20.04 -7.57
C GLY A 123 10.66 20.71 -7.05
N GLU A 124 10.74 20.99 -5.76
CA GLU A 124 11.95 21.44 -5.06
C GLU A 124 12.51 20.26 -4.26
N LEU A 125 13.64 19.70 -4.72
CA LEU A 125 14.24 18.51 -4.11
C LEU A 125 14.71 18.75 -2.68
N ASP A 126 15.10 19.98 -2.34
CA ASP A 126 15.51 20.32 -0.97
C ASP A 126 14.34 20.32 0.02
N VAL A 127 13.09 20.32 -0.49
CA VAL A 127 11.86 20.23 0.31
C VAL A 127 11.26 18.83 0.23
N ASP A 128 11.43 18.16 -0.91
CA ASP A 128 10.86 16.84 -1.20
C ASP A 128 11.65 15.67 -0.58
N LEU A 129 12.95 15.85 -0.24
CA LEU A 129 13.86 14.88 0.41
C LEU A 129 14.06 15.16 1.91
#